data_AF-M3ES91-F1
#
_entry.id   AF-M3ES91-F1
#
_cell.length_a   1.000
_cell.length_b   1.000
_cell.length_c   1.000
_cell.angle_alpha   90.00
_cell.angle_beta   90.00
_cell.angle_gamma   90.00
#
_symmetry.space_group_name_H-M   'P 1'
#
loop_
_entity.id
_entity.type
_entity.pdbx_description
1 polymer ?
#
loop_
_entity_poly.entity_id
_entity_poly.type
_entity_poly.pdbx_seq_one_letter_code
_entity_poly.pdbx_strand_id
1 'polypeptide(L)'
;MENLGFIFQDEEVEKSIREQKPYIINSPKSKAAACLNRITYSLLNQDIEPLEDSGIGGFFKKFFNFMDVRDKEFDKNDEEE
;
A
#
# COMPACT_ATOMS: atom_id res chain seq x y z
N MET A 1 10.68 -19.17 20.88
CA MET A 1 10.03 -18.57 19.69
C MET A 1 9.67 -17.15 20.05
N GLU A 2 10.11 -16.20 19.24
CA GLU A 2 9.76 -14.79 19.41
C GLU A 2 8.32 -14.56 18.91
N ASN A 3 7.53 -13.78 19.65
CA ASN A 3 6.15 -13.47 19.27
C ASN A 3 6.17 -12.37 18.21
N LEU A 4 5.80 -12.71 16.97
CA LEU A 4 5.80 -11.78 15.83
C LEU A 4 4.56 -10.86 15.78
N GLY A 5 3.56 -11.11 16.64
CA GLY A 5 2.31 -10.39 16.70
C GLY A 5 1.08 -11.31 16.72
N PHE A 6 -0.08 -10.69 16.54
CA PHE A 6 -1.39 -11.36 16.51
C PHE A 6 -2.22 -10.82 15.34
N ILE A 7 -3.11 -11.67 14.82
CA ILE A 7 -4.14 -11.30 13.85
C ILE A 7 -5.47 -11.36 14.58
N PHE A 8 -6.20 -10.24 14.61
CA PHE A 8 -7.54 -10.21 15.20
C PHE A 8 -8.55 -10.97 14.34
N GLN A 9 -9.60 -11.48 14.99
CA GLN A 9 -10.76 -12.02 14.28
C GLN A 9 -11.36 -10.93 13.37
N ASP A 10 -11.62 -11.30 12.12
CA ASP A 10 -12.11 -10.40 11.09
C ASP A 10 -13.01 -11.18 10.12
N GLU A 11 -14.24 -10.70 9.92
CA GLU A 11 -15.24 -11.32 9.04
C GLU A 11 -14.79 -11.34 7.58
N GLU A 12 -13.95 -10.38 7.18
CA GLU A 12 -13.41 -10.31 5.82
C GLU A 12 -12.54 -11.53 5.49
N VAL A 13 -11.91 -12.17 6.48
CA VAL A 13 -11.15 -13.42 6.28
C VAL A 13 -12.08 -14.56 5.86
N GLU A 14 -13.19 -14.74 6.55
CA GLU A 14 -14.17 -15.79 6.23
C GLU A 14 -14.84 -15.56 4.88
N LYS A 15 -15.15 -14.30 4.57
CA LYS A 15 -15.71 -13.91 3.28
C LYS A 15 -14.73 -14.22 2.15
N SER A 16 -13.46 -13.85 2.32
CA SER A 16 -12.39 -14.14 1.37
C SER A 16 -12.15 -15.64 1.12
N ILE A 17 -12.27 -16.47 2.15
CA ILE A 17 -12.19 -17.93 2.01
C ILE A 17 -13.33 -18.45 1.13
N ARG A 18 -14.57 -18.00 1.40
CA ARG A 18 -15.76 -18.38 0.62
C ARG A 18 -15.66 -17.95 -0.85
N GLU A 19 -15.10 -16.78 -1.09
CA GLU A 19 -14.88 -16.23 -2.44
C GLU A 19 -13.63 -16.80 -3.13
N GLN A 20 -12.86 -17.65 -2.44
CA GLN A 20 -11.56 -18.18 -2.90
C GLN A 20 -10.58 -17.09 -3.34
N LYS A 21 -10.61 -15.94 -2.65
CA LYS A 21 -9.72 -14.80 -2.90
C LYS A 21 -9.03 -14.39 -1.61
N PRO A 22 -7.69 -14.39 -1.52
CA PRO A 22 -6.97 -13.98 -0.32
C PRO A 22 -7.43 -12.61 0.19
N TYR A 23 -7.63 -12.46 1.51
CA TYR A 23 -8.15 -11.21 2.11
C TYR A 23 -7.22 -10.02 1.90
N ILE A 24 -5.92 -10.26 1.70
CA ILE A 24 -4.96 -9.19 1.39
C ILE A 24 -5.27 -8.55 0.02
N ILE A 25 -5.81 -9.33 -0.92
CA ILE A 25 -6.16 -8.87 -2.27
C ILE A 25 -7.59 -8.36 -2.30
N ASN A 26 -8.53 -9.12 -1.72
CA ASN A 26 -9.96 -8.83 -1.77
C ASN A 26 -10.37 -7.67 -0.86
N SER A 27 -9.75 -7.61 0.32
CA SER A 27 -10.08 -6.67 1.41
C SER A 27 -8.79 -6.10 2.05
N PRO A 28 -7.94 -5.39 1.28
CA PRO A 28 -6.64 -4.90 1.72
C PRO A 28 -6.71 -3.91 2.91
N LYS A 29 -7.89 -3.31 3.13
CA LYS A 29 -8.16 -2.37 4.22
C LYS A 29 -8.79 -3.02 5.46
N SER A 30 -8.90 -4.35 5.48
CA SER A 30 -9.43 -5.12 6.62
C SER A 30 -8.48 -5.05 7.83
N LYS A 31 -9.00 -5.35 9.02
CA LYS A 31 -8.19 -5.37 10.26
C LYS A 31 -7.15 -6.49 10.19
N ALA A 32 -7.54 -7.65 9.65
CA ALA A 32 -6.63 -8.77 9.44
C ALA A 32 -5.50 -8.41 8.46
N ALA A 33 -5.79 -7.70 7.37
CA ALA A 33 -4.75 -7.22 6.44
C ALA A 33 -3.80 -6.22 7.12
N ALA A 34 -4.31 -5.30 7.94
CA ALA A 34 -3.47 -4.37 8.70
C ALA A 34 -2.56 -5.10 9.71
N CYS A 35 -3.08 -6.10 10.42
CA CYS A 35 -2.29 -6.94 11.32
C CYS A 35 -1.18 -7.70 10.57
N LEU A 36 -1.52 -8.33 9.44
CA LEU A 36 -0.55 -9.06 8.64
C LEU A 36 0.56 -8.14 8.13
N ASN A 37 0.21 -6.95 7.62
CA ASN A 37 1.20 -5.98 7.18
C ASN A 37 2.17 -5.60 8.32
N ARG A 38 1.64 -5.33 9.52
CA ARG A 38 2.47 -5.01 10.69
C ARG A 38 3.42 -6.15 11.06
N ILE A 39 2.94 -7.40 11.03
CA ILE A 39 3.78 -8.59 11.26
C ILE A 39 4.89 -8.68 10.20
N THR A 40 4.54 -8.46 8.93
CA THR A 40 5.50 -8.49 7.81
C THR A 40 6.56 -7.40 7.93
N TYR A 41 6.20 -6.17 8.28
CA TYR A 41 7.18 -5.08 8.51
C TYR A 41 8.15 -5.44 9.65
N SER A 42 7.63 -5.99 10.75
CA SER A 42 8.46 -6.46 11.86
C SER A 42 9.41 -7.58 11.44
N LEU A 43 8.97 -8.51 10.59
CA LEU A 43 9.80 -9.60 10.06
C LEU A 43 10.90 -9.11 9.13
N LEU A 44 10.62 -8.04 8.38
CA LEU A 44 11.56 -7.45 7.42
C LEU A 44 12.51 -6.41 8.07
N ASN A 45 12.38 -6.15 9.37
CA ASN A 45 13.08 -5.06 10.07
C ASN A 45 12.90 -3.69 9.36
N GLN A 46 11.72 -3.47 8.79
CA GLN A 46 11.36 -2.23 8.14
C GLN A 46 10.54 -1.38 9.10
N ASP A 47 10.79 -0.07 9.10
CA ASP A 47 9.92 0.87 9.77
C ASP A 47 8.53 0.83 9.14
N ILE A 48 7.50 0.93 9.98
CA ILE A 48 6.13 1.03 9.51
C ILE A 48 6.01 2.41 8.88
N GLU A 49 6.12 2.47 7.56
CA GLU A 49 5.72 3.67 6.85
C GLU A 49 4.25 3.95 7.22
N PRO A 50 3.91 5.18 7.62
CA PRO A 50 2.50 5.54 7.75
C PRO A 50 1.84 5.16 6.44
N LEU A 51 0.64 4.55 6.48
CA LEU A 51 -0.15 4.19 5.30
C LEU A 51 -0.29 5.44 4.41
N GLU A 52 0.68 5.69 3.54
CA GLU A 52 0.75 6.89 2.73
C GLU A 52 -0.50 6.92 1.87
N ASP A 53 -1.30 7.98 2.01
CA ASP A 53 -2.41 8.41 1.15
C ASP A 53 -3.07 7.26 0.34
N SER A 54 -3.52 6.19 1.00
CA SER A 54 -4.04 5.02 0.29
C SER A 54 -5.46 5.25 -0.23
N GLY A 55 -5.55 5.70 -1.48
CA GLY A 55 -6.80 5.93 -2.19
C GLY A 55 -6.62 6.75 -3.46
N ILE A 56 -7.74 7.20 -4.03
CA ILE A 56 -7.79 8.03 -5.24
C ILE A 56 -6.89 9.27 -5.13
N GLY A 57 -6.77 9.87 -3.93
CA GLY A 57 -5.87 11.00 -3.67
C GLY A 57 -4.39 10.66 -3.85
N GLY A 58 -3.90 9.53 -3.35
CA GLY A 58 -2.52 9.08 -3.56
C GLY A 58 -2.25 8.65 -5.01
N PHE A 59 -3.23 8.07 -5.69
CA PHE A 59 -3.15 7.78 -7.13
C PHE A 59 -3.04 9.06 -7.95
N PHE A 60 -3.87 10.07 -7.67
CA PHE A 60 -3.77 11.37 -8.34
C PHE A 60 -2.48 12.10 -8.01
N LYS A 61 -2.00 12.05 -6.77
CA LYS A 61 -0.71 12.64 -6.37
C LYS A 61 0.45 12.02 -7.15
N LYS A 62 0.48 10.69 -7.30
CA LYS A 62 1.48 10.00 -8.15
C LYS A 62 1.35 10.37 -9.63
N PHE A 63 0.11 10.50 -10.14
CA PHE A 63 -0.16 10.89 -11.51
C PHE A 63 0.30 12.34 -11.82
N PHE A 64 -0.05 13.30 -10.96
CA PHE A 64 0.37 14.70 -11.14
C PHE A 64 1.87 14.88 -10.94
N ASN A 65 2.50 14.16 -10.02
CA ASN A 65 3.95 14.21 -9.86
C ASN A 65 4.69 13.68 -11.10
N PHE A 66 4.13 12.66 -11.77
CA PHE A 66 4.68 12.18 -13.04
C PHE A 66 4.53 13.21 -14.18
N MET A 67 3.39 13.90 -14.25
CA MET A 67 3.18 14.98 -15.22
C MET A 67 4.12 16.17 -14.99
N ASP A 68 4.29 16.60 -13.74
CA ASP A 68 5.18 17.72 -13.37
C ASP A 68 6.66 17.42 -13.66
N VAL A 69 7.09 16.16 -13.55
CA VAL A 69 8.44 15.73 -13.97
C VAL A 69 8.60 15.82 -15.49
N ARG A 70 7.58 15.40 -16.27
CA ARG A 70 7.62 15.44 -17.73
C ARG A 70 7.62 16.86 -18.28
N ASP A 71 6.84 17.75 -17.67
CA ASP A 71 6.78 19.15 -18.11
C ASP A 71 8.13 19.85 -17.84
N LYS A 72 8.79 19.56 -16.71
CA LYS A 72 10.16 20.03 -16.42
C LYS A 72 11.22 19.45 -17.36
N GLU A 73 11.06 18.22 -17.85
CA GLU A 73 11.94 17.66 -18.88
C GLU A 73 11.72 18.33 -20.24
N PHE A 74 10.48 18.73 -20.57
CA PHE A 74 10.18 19.42 -21.81
C PHE A 74 10.79 20.82 -21.85
N ASP A 75 10.59 21.62 -20.80
CA ASP A 75 11.16 22.98 -20.69
C ASP A 75 12.69 22.96 -20.77
N LYS A 76 13.34 21.93 -20.22
CA LYS A 76 14.81 21.81 -20.22
C LYS A 76 15.37 21.45 -21.60
N ASN A 77 14.63 20.70 -22.41
CA ASN A 77 15.04 20.38 -23.78
C ASN A 77 14.86 21.57 -24.73
N ASP A 78 13.86 22.43 -24.48
CA ASP A 78 13.63 23.66 -25.25
C ASP A 78 14.65 24.78 -24.92
N GLU A 79 15.31 24.73 -23.75
CA GLU A 79 16.39 25.65 -23.36
C GLU A 79 17.78 25.24 -23.89
N GLU A 80 17.96 23.99 -24.35
CA GLU A 80 19.23 23.43 -24.85
C GLU A 80 19.33 23.42 -26.40
N GLU A 81 18.32 23.90 -27.14
CA GLU A 81 18.27 24.04 -28.61
C GLU A 81 18.44 25.50 -29.09
#